data_AF-G9WRM4-F1
#
_entry.id   AF-G9WRM4-F1
#
_cell.length_a   1.000
_cell.length_b   1.000
_cell.length_c   1.000
_cell.angle_alpha   90.00
_cell.angle_beta   90.00
_cell.angle_gamma   90.00
#
_symmetry.space_group_name_H-M   'P 1'
#
loop_
_entity.id
_entity.type
_entity.pdbx_description
1 polymer ?
#
loop_
_entity_poly.entity_id
_entity_poly.type
_entity_poly.pdbx_seq_one_letter_code
_entity_poly.pdbx_strand_id
1 'polypeptide(L)' 'MRMNLRTFEIFVTSILVFSLFGILSILPEIRYISFALVLTSLFFLYEIEKEWQRRRKKAVFYKKMERIIARRLSGE' A
#
# COMPACT_ATOMS: atom_id res chain seq x y z
N MET A 1 -11.23 2.07 14.21
CA MET A 1 -10.89 0.68 13.81
C MET A 1 -9.54 0.71 13.09
N ARG A 2 -8.44 0.17 13.66
CA ARG A 2 -7.13 0.15 12.99
C ARG A 2 -7.13 -0.97 11.96
N MET A 3 -7.46 -0.64 10.72
CA MET A 3 -7.38 -1.59 9.62
C MET A 3 -5.90 -1.91 9.33
N ASN A 4 -5.56 -3.19 9.22
CA ASN A 4 -4.21 -3.62 8.89
C ASN A 4 -3.89 -3.19 7.45
N LEU A 5 -2.69 -2.65 7.20
CA LEU A 5 -2.27 -2.14 5.88
C LEU A 5 -2.43 -3.20 4.79
N ARG A 6 -2.15 -4.46 5.14
CA ARG A 6 -2.32 -5.62 4.24
C ARG A 6 -3.78 -5.92 3.91
N THR A 7 -4.69 -5.76 4.88
CA THR A 7 -6.13 -5.94 4.66
C THR A 7 -6.69 -4.82 3.78
N PHE A 8 -6.18 -3.60 3.95
CA PHE A 8 -6.52 -2.47 3.09
C PHE A 8 -6.03 -2.66 1.66
N GLU A 9 -4.80 -3.14 1.48
CA GLU A 9 -4.25 -3.48 0.16
C GLU A 9 -5.11 -4.52 -0.57
N ILE A 10 -5.53 -5.59 0.12
CA ILE A 10 -6.42 -6.62 -0.44
C ILE A 10 -7.76 -6.02 -0.87
N PHE A 11 -8.35 -5.16 -0.03
CA PHE A 11 -9.61 -4.49 -0.32
C PHE A 11 -9.51 -3.54 -1.53
N VAL A 12 -8.46 -2.73 -1.61
CA VAL A 12 -8.24 -1.85 -2.76
C VAL A 12 -7.98 -2.66 -4.03
N THR A 13 -7.24 -3.75 -3.92
CA THR A 13 -6.95 -4.64 -5.06
C THR A 13 -8.22 -5.31 -5.58
N SER A 14 -9.14 -5.75 -4.71
CA SER A 14 -10.41 -6.33 -5.16
C SER A 14 -11.30 -5.31 -5.87
N ILE A 15 -11.33 -4.06 -5.39
CA ILE A 15 -12.02 -2.95 -6.07
C ILE A 15 -11.39 -2.72 -7.45
N LEU A 16 -10.07 -2.69 -7.55
CA LEU A 16 -9.37 -2.51 -8.82
C LEU A 16 -9.79 -3.59 -9.83
N VAL A 17 -9.72 -4.86 -9.43
CA VAL A 17 -10.12 -5.99 -10.29
C VAL A 17 -11.57 -5.85 -10.73
N PHE A 18 -12.49 -5.55 -9.81
CA PHE A 18 -13.92 -5.37 -10.13
C PHE A 18 -14.16 -4.20 -11.10
N SER A 19 -13.49 -3.07 -10.87
CA SER A 19 -13.61 -1.89 -11.72
C SER A 19 -13.07 -2.11 -13.13
N LEU A 20 -12.04 -2.96 -13.31
CA LEU A 20 -11.56 -3.34 -14.64
C LEU A 20 -12.63 -4.09 -15.45
N PHE A 21 -13.42 -4.96 -14.82
CA PHE A 21 -14.56 -5.59 -15.49
C PHE A 21 -15.65 -4.58 -15.85
N GLY A 22 -15.90 -3.59 -14.97
CA GLY A 22 -16.90 -2.55 -15.20
C GLY A 22 -16.62 -1.64 -16.40
N ILE A 23 -15.36 -1.51 -16.83
CA ILE A 23 -14.97 -0.78 -18.05
C ILE A 23 -15.55 -1.43 -19.32
N LEU A 24 -15.77 -2.74 -19.30
CA LEU A 24 -16.36 -3.49 -20.41
C LEU A 24 -17.90 -3.39 -20.47
N SER A 25 -18.51 -2.68 -19.52
CA SER A 25 -19.96 -2.50 -19.48
C SER A 25 -20.48 -1.77 -20.72
N ILE A 26 -21.69 -2.15 -21.17
CA ILE A 26 -22.39 -1.50 -22.29
C ILE A 26 -22.90 -0.11 -21.87
N LEU A 27 -23.22 0.08 -20.59
CA LEU A 27 -23.77 1.33 -20.07
C LEU A 27 -22.65 2.37 -19.88
N PRO A 28 -22.71 3.55 -20.54
CA PRO A 28 -21.65 4.55 -20.47
C PRO A 28 -21.38 5.05 -19.05
N GLU A 29 -22.43 5.24 -18.25
CA GLU A 29 -22.33 5.68 -16.85
C GLU A 29 -21.51 4.72 -16.01
N ILE A 30 -21.74 3.42 -16.16
CA ILE A 30 -20.99 2.37 -15.46
C ILE A 30 -19.52 2.40 -15.88
N ARG A 31 -19.23 2.62 -17.17
CA ARG A 31 -17.86 2.75 -17.66
C ARG A 31 -17.14 3.93 -16.99
N TYR A 32 -17.76 5.11 -16.95
CA TYR A 32 -17.16 6.29 -16.33
C TYR A 32 -16.88 6.09 -14.83
N ILE A 33 -17.83 5.51 -14.09
CA ILE A 33 -17.64 5.16 -12.68
C ILE A 33 -16.48 4.17 -12.53
N SER A 34 -16.44 3.17 -13.40
CA SER A 34 -15.38 2.15 -13.38
C SER A 34 -14.00 2.73 -13.67
N PHE A 35 -13.89 3.65 -14.64
CA PHE A 35 -12.63 4.38 -14.89
C PHE A 35 -12.19 5.18 -13.67
N ALA A 36 -13.10 5.90 -13.02
CA ALA A 36 -12.79 6.63 -11.80
C ALA A 36 -12.30 5.69 -10.69
N LEU A 37 -12.98 4.56 -10.48
CA LEU A 37 -12.60 3.55 -9.49
C LEU A 37 -11.22 2.93 -9.78
N VAL A 38 -10.87 2.68 -11.04
CA VAL A 38 -9.53 2.22 -11.43
C VAL A 38 -8.48 3.25 -11.01
N LEU A 39 -8.65 4.52 -11.38
CA LEU A 39 -7.71 5.59 -11.06
C LEU A 39 -7.54 5.76 -9.54
N THR A 40 -8.64 5.77 -8.80
CA THR A 40 -8.63 5.86 -7.33
C THR A 40 -7.94 4.66 -6.69
N SER A 41 -8.17 3.45 -7.20
CA SER A 41 -7.54 2.24 -6.67
C SER A 41 -6.02 2.25 -6.90
N LEU A 42 -5.58 2.66 -8.09
CA LEU A 42 -4.15 2.82 -8.41
C LEU A 42 -3.49 3.86 -7.48
N PHE A 43 -4.16 4.99 -7.23
CA PHE A 43 -3.67 6.00 -6.30
C PHE A 43 -3.49 5.45 -4.87
N PHE A 44 -4.47 4.69 -4.37
CA PHE A 44 -4.36 4.07 -3.05
C PHE A 44 -3.25 3.03 -2.97
N LEU A 45 -3.09 2.18 -3.99
CA LEU A 45 -1.99 1.21 -4.05
C LEU A 45 -0.63 1.90 -4.02
N TYR A 46 -0.48 3.02 -4.73
CA TYR A 46 0.74 3.84 -4.70
C TYR A 46 1.03 4.38 -3.29
N GLU A 47 0.04 4.94 -2.60
CA GLU A 47 0.24 5.44 -1.23
C GLU A 47 0.55 4.29 -0.23
N ILE A 48 -0.07 3.11 -0.40
CA ILE A 48 0.25 1.91 0.39
C ILE A 48 1.73 1.51 0.19
N GLU A 49 2.20 1.47 -1.07
CA GLU A 49 3.59 1.12 -1.37
C GLU A 49 4.57 2.13 -0.75
N LYS A 50 4.27 3.42 -0.87
CA LYS A 50 5.06 4.49 -0.27
C LYS A 50 5.11 4.38 1.25
N GLU A 51 4.03 3.97 1.90
CA GLU A 51 4.01 3.72 3.33
C GLU A 51 4.82 2.48 3.73
N TRP A 52 4.75 1.41 2.94
CA TRP A 52 5.62 0.23 3.07
C TRP A 52 7.10 0.61 3.00
N GLN A 53 7.49 1.45 2.03
CA GLN A 53 8.86 1.94 1.90
C GLN A 53 9.29 2.77 3.11
N ARG A 54 8.41 3.63 3.64
CA ARG A 54 8.68 4.39 4.88
C ARG A 54 8.90 3.47 6.08
N ARG A 55 8.06 2.44 6.26
CA ARG A 55 8.19 1.46 7.33
C ARG A 55 9.49 0.65 7.20
N ARG A 56 9.84 0.24 5.99
CA ARG A 56 11.11 -0.47 5.70
C ARG A 56 12.33 0.40 6.03
N LYS A 57 12.34 1.67 5.63
CA LYS A 57 13.43 2.61 5.97
C LYS A 57 13.59 2.76 7.49
N LYS A 58 12.49 2.89 8.24
CA LYS A 58 12.53 2.92 9.71
C LYS A 58 13.09 1.63 10.30
N ALA A 59 12.64 0.47 9.84
CA ALA A 59 13.15 -0.82 10.32
C ALA A 59 14.65 -0.98 10.07
N VAL A 60 15.14 -0.57 8.90
CA VAL A 60 16.58 -0.57 8.57
C VAL A 60 17.35 0.38 9.50
N PHE A 61 16.82 1.57 9.75
CA PHE A 61 17.43 2.52 10.68
C PHE A 61 17.53 1.96 12.10
N TYR A 62 16.45 1.40 12.65
CA TYR A 62 16.46 0.80 13.99
C TYR A 62 17.42 -0.37 14.09
N LYS A 63 17.47 -1.26 13.09
CA LYS A 63 18.44 -2.38 13.05
C LYS A 63 19.89 -1.88 13.00
N LYS A 64 20.15 -0.76 12.33
CA LYS A 64 21.48 -0.13 12.31
C LYS A 64 21.84 0.43 13.69
N MET A 65 20.89 1.10 14.35
CA MET A 65 21.08 1.63 15.71
C MET A 65 21.31 0.53 16.74
N GLU A 66 20.52 -0.54 16.69
CA GLU A 66 20.68 -1.71 17.55
C GLU A 66 22.09 -2.28 17.44
N ARG A 67 22.62 -2.43 16.22
CA ARG A 67 23.99 -2.90 16.00
C ARG A 67 25.05 -1.95 16.56
N ILE A 68 24.84 -0.63 16.48
CA ILE A 68 25.76 0.37 17.06
C ILE A 68 25.73 0.31 18.59
N ILE A 69 24.53 0.23 19.17
CA ILE A 69 24.35 0.15 20.63
C ILE A 69 24.94 -1.16 21.16
N ALA A 70 24.70 -2.28 20.48
CA ALA A 70 25.28 -3.58 20.85
C ALA A 70 26.82 -3.55 20.87
N ARG A 71 27.45 -2.95 19.84
CA ARG A 71 28.91 -2.76 19.81
C ARG A 71 29.43 -1.91 20.96
N ARG A 72 28.74 -0.80 21.28
CA ARG A 72 29.12 0.06 22.40
C ARG A 72 28.93 -0.59 23.77
N LEU A 73 27.93 -1.46 23.91
CA LEU A 73 27.67 -2.20 25.15
C LEU A 73 28.62 -3.40 25.33
N SER A 74 29.15 -3.97 24.24
CA SER A 74 30.11 -5.09 24.29
C SER A 74 31.53 -4.66 24.63
N GLY A 75 31.81 -3.36 24.82
CA GLY A 75 33.09 -2.87 25.32
C GLY A 75 34.27 -2.92 24.34
N GLU A 76 34.00 -2.95 23.02
CA GLU A 76 34.99 -2.61 21.98
C GLU A 76 34.95 -1.12 21.62
#